data_AF-A0A062GM87-F1
#
_entry.id   AF-A0A062GM87-F1
#
_cell.length_a   1.000
_cell.length_b   1.000
_cell.length_c   1.000
_cell.angle_alpha   90.00
_cell.angle_beta   90.00
_cell.angle_gamma   90.00
#
_symmetry.space_group_name_H-M   'P 1'
#
loop_
_entity.id
_entity.type
_entity.pdbx_description
1 polymer ?
#
loop_
_entity_poly.entity_id
_entity_poly.type
_entity_poly.pdbx_seq_one_letter_code
_entity_poly.pdbx_strand_id
1 'polypeptide(L)'
;MTCIRREIEGTEFKLKYNFIDFVELFSRPLDECKVKIDVSLIPPHNSEGEYILWLAGLIEKITEGGPKPPPPIKKFIPEYMSLKFELDFLPLNEEKIQNEGKEITDYFNSKLYKATFKK
;
A
#
# COMPACT_ATOMS: atom_id res chain seq x y z
N MET A 1 10.86 5.40 23.08
CA MET A 1 10.29 4.04 23.25
C MET A 1 10.09 3.62 24.71
N THR A 2 10.81 4.20 25.68
CA THR A 2 10.66 3.87 27.13
C THR A 2 9.28 4.19 27.69
N CYS A 3 8.65 5.28 27.27
CA CYS A 3 7.29 5.64 27.72
C CYS A 3 6.25 4.61 27.28
N ILE A 4 6.29 4.20 26.00
CA ILE A 4 5.38 3.18 25.47
C ILE A 4 5.60 1.83 26.17
N ARG A 5 6.87 1.43 26.41
CA ARG A 5 7.18 0.18 27.12
C ARG A 5 6.61 0.15 28.54
N ARG A 6 6.62 1.28 29.25
CA ARG A 6 6.01 1.41 30.57
C ARG A 6 4.49 1.28 30.52
N GLU A 7 3.87 1.86 29.50
CA GLU A 7 2.41 1.86 29.36
C GLU A 7 1.85 0.48 28.96
N ILE A 8 2.59 -0.27 28.14
CA ILE A 8 2.19 -1.63 27.74
C ILE A 8 2.52 -2.69 28.79
N GLU A 9 3.33 -2.36 29.79
CA GLU A 9 3.76 -3.28 30.84
C GLU A 9 2.54 -3.78 31.64
N GLY A 10 2.29 -5.10 31.60
CA GLY A 10 1.11 -5.70 32.23
C GLY A 10 -0.12 -5.83 31.31
N THR A 11 -0.04 -5.39 30.05
CA THR A 11 -1.09 -5.59 29.05
C THR A 11 -0.79 -6.75 28.10
N GLU A 12 -1.75 -7.13 27.25
CA GLU A 12 -1.54 -8.13 26.19
C GLU A 12 -0.72 -7.59 25.01
N PHE A 13 -0.44 -6.28 24.98
CA PHE A 13 0.27 -5.63 23.89
C PHE A 13 1.78 -5.91 23.96
N LYS A 14 2.36 -6.22 22.80
CA LYS A 14 3.80 -6.39 22.60
C LYS A 14 4.27 -5.45 21.50
N LEU A 15 5.50 -4.95 21.58
CA LEU A 15 6.07 -4.15 20.50
C LEU A 15 6.62 -5.05 19.39
N LYS A 16 6.24 -4.76 18.14
CA LYS A 16 6.82 -5.39 16.93
C LYS A 16 8.29 -5.02 16.76
N TYR A 17 8.59 -3.76 17.07
CA TYR A 17 9.89 -3.16 16.80
C TYR A 17 10.50 -2.63 18.09
N ASN A 18 11.75 -2.98 18.33
CA ASN A 18 12.49 -2.52 19.51
C ASN A 18 12.85 -1.03 19.44
N PHE A 19 13.18 -0.56 18.24
CA PHE A 19 13.52 0.81 17.93
C PHE A 19 12.96 1.16 16.55
N ILE A 20 12.75 2.46 16.33
CA ILE A 20 12.33 3.01 15.05
C ILE A 20 13.48 3.89 14.59
N ASP A 21 14.05 3.57 13.42
CA ASP A 21 15.06 4.40 12.78
C ASP A 21 14.38 5.40 11.86
N PHE A 22 14.23 6.63 12.33
CA PHE A 22 13.63 7.70 11.53
C PHE A 22 14.52 8.12 10.36
N VAL A 23 15.85 7.96 10.46
CA VAL A 23 16.77 8.31 9.37
C VAL A 23 16.54 7.38 8.19
N GLU A 24 16.38 6.08 8.45
CA GLU A 24 16.02 5.09 7.43
C GLU A 24 14.69 5.46 6.74
N LEU A 25 13.69 5.87 7.54
CA LEU A 25 12.37 6.25 7.04
C LEU A 25 12.35 7.45 6.09
N PHE A 26 13.21 8.44 6.31
CA PHE A 26 13.30 9.61 5.44
C PHE A 26 14.20 9.37 4.22
N SER A 27 15.08 8.37 4.28
CA SER A 27 16.12 8.16 3.25
C SER A 27 15.77 7.07 2.24
N ARG A 28 14.85 6.15 2.57
CA ARG A 28 14.53 4.97 1.77
C ARG A 28 13.05 4.88 1.43
N PRO A 29 12.69 4.21 0.31
CA PRO A 29 11.30 3.91 0.00
C PRO A 29 10.69 2.98 1.07
N LEU A 30 9.38 3.15 1.32
CA LEU A 30 8.62 2.44 2.35
C LEU A 30 8.72 0.91 2.29
N ASP A 31 8.98 0.34 1.12
CA ASP A 31 9.07 -1.11 0.93
C ASP A 31 10.36 -1.71 1.46
N GLU A 32 11.42 -0.91 1.57
CA GLU A 32 12.72 -1.33 2.08
C GLU A 32 12.87 -1.08 3.59
N CYS A 33 12.00 -0.25 4.16
CA CYS A 33 12.02 0.09 5.58
C CYS A 33 11.50 -1.07 6.44
N LYS A 34 12.21 -1.37 7.54
CA LYS A 34 11.74 -2.34 8.55
C LYS A 34 10.39 -1.94 9.14
N VAL A 35 10.17 -0.65 9.30
CA VAL A 35 8.93 -0.09 9.84
C VAL A 35 8.26 0.73 8.73
N LYS A 36 7.09 0.28 8.28
CA LYS A 36 6.33 0.93 7.21
C LYS A 36 5.43 2.05 7.75
N ILE A 37 6.06 3.13 8.22
CA ILE A 37 5.35 4.35 8.64
C ILE A 37 5.56 5.41 7.56
N ASP A 38 4.46 5.96 7.05
CA ASP A 38 4.51 7.10 6.17
C ASP A 38 4.52 8.38 7.02
N VAL A 39 5.70 9.00 7.09
CA VAL A 39 5.96 10.24 7.84
C VAL A 39 5.35 11.47 7.17
N SER A 40 5.01 11.40 5.87
CA SER A 40 4.35 12.52 5.18
C SER A 40 2.91 12.74 5.67
N LEU A 41 2.30 11.71 6.25
CA LEU A 41 0.94 11.72 6.79
C LEU A 41 0.86 12.24 8.22
N ILE A 42 1.97 12.71 8.81
CA ILE A 42 1.95 13.28 10.16
C ILE A 42 1.10 14.55 10.15
N PRO A 43 -0.04 14.58 10.84
CA PRO A 43 -0.87 15.77 10.90
C PRO A 43 -0.21 16.84 11.78
N PRO A 44 -0.49 18.14 11.52
CA PRO A 44 -0.05 19.19 12.40
C PRO A 44 -0.70 19.02 13.78
N HIS A 45 0.04 19.30 14.85
CA HIS A 45 -0.45 19.15 16.23
C HIS A 45 -1.71 19.99 16.57
N ASN A 46 -2.05 20.97 15.73
CA ASN A 46 -3.21 21.83 15.89
C ASN A 46 -4.53 21.09 15.56
N SER A 47 -4.49 20.01 14.77
CA SER A 47 -5.67 19.16 14.51
C SER A 47 -5.69 17.96 15.46
N GLU A 48 -6.18 18.18 16.68
CA GLU A 48 -6.20 17.17 17.75
C GLU A 48 -6.86 15.84 17.30
N GLY A 49 -8.00 15.89 16.62
CA GLY A 49 -8.70 14.69 16.16
C GLY A 49 -7.91 13.88 15.14
N GLU A 50 -7.32 14.54 14.15
CA GLU A 50 -6.48 13.88 13.13
C GLU A 50 -5.21 13.32 13.76
N TYR A 51 -4.61 14.07 14.68
CA TYR A 51 -3.43 13.65 15.42
C TYR A 51 -3.69 12.40 16.28
N ILE A 52 -4.82 12.35 16.99
CA ILE A 52 -5.23 11.18 17.77
C ILE A 52 -5.44 9.97 16.84
N LEU A 53 -6.14 10.14 15.72
CA LEU A 53 -6.37 9.06 14.76
C LEU A 53 -5.07 8.54 14.15
N TRP A 54 -4.18 9.44 13.75
CA TRP A 54 -2.86 9.09 13.23
C TRP A 54 -2.02 8.35 14.28
N LEU A 55 -2.02 8.84 15.53
CA LEU A 55 -1.27 8.23 16.63
C LEU A 55 -1.82 6.84 16.98
N ALA A 56 -3.15 6.66 16.99
CA ALA A 56 -3.78 5.36 17.18
C ALA A 56 -3.34 4.36 16.10
N GLY A 57 -3.36 4.78 14.83
CA GLY A 57 -2.88 3.95 13.71
C GLY A 57 -1.38 3.66 13.79
N LEU A 58 -0.57 4.61 14.26
CA LEU A 58 0.85 4.40 14.51
C LEU A 58 1.05 3.33 15.59
N ILE A 59 0.35 3.43 16.72
CA ILE A 59 0.44 2.47 17.82
C ILE A 59 0.06 1.08 17.32
N GLU A 60 -1.06 0.93 16.60
CA GLU A 60 -1.49 -0.35 16.00
C GLU A 60 -0.44 -0.92 15.03
N LYS A 61 0.24 -0.07 14.26
CA LYS A 61 1.32 -0.51 13.37
C LYS A 61 2.53 -1.03 14.13
N ILE A 62 2.91 -0.40 15.25
CA ILE A 62 4.13 -0.75 16.00
C ILE A 62 3.89 -1.78 17.11
N THR A 63 2.64 -2.08 17.48
CA THR A 63 2.27 -3.09 18.48
C THR A 63 1.60 -4.31 17.85
N GLU A 64 1.69 -5.45 18.54
CA GLU A 64 0.93 -6.68 18.33
C GLU A 64 0.14 -6.99 19.59
N GLY A 65 -1.00 -7.64 19.41
CA GLY A 65 -1.92 -7.94 20.51
C GLY A 65 -3.13 -7.01 20.52
N GLY A 66 -4.10 -7.36 21.35
CA GLY A 66 -5.39 -6.69 21.40
C GLY A 66 -6.46 -7.31 20.48
N PRO A 67 -7.69 -6.79 20.53
CA PRO A 67 -8.81 -7.27 19.73
C PRO A 67 -8.50 -7.12 18.24
N LYS A 68 -8.67 -8.21 17.47
CA LYS A 68 -8.49 -8.15 16.02
C LYS A 68 -9.44 -7.10 15.43
N PRO A 69 -8.96 -6.25 14.50
CA PRO A 69 -9.82 -5.27 13.88
C PRO A 69 -11.02 -5.99 13.23
N PRO A 70 -12.23 -5.41 13.33
CA PRO A 70 -13.39 -6.00 12.68
C PRO A 70 -13.13 -6.12 11.18
N PRO A 71 -13.63 -7.17 10.51
CA PRO A 71 -13.44 -7.33 9.08
C PRO A 71 -13.99 -6.11 8.33
N PRO A 72 -13.36 -5.71 7.20
CA PRO A 72 -13.84 -4.59 6.40
C PRO A 72 -15.33 -4.71 6.10
N ILE A 73 -16.08 -3.62 6.33
CA ILE A 73 -17.53 -3.62 6.16
C ILE A 73 -17.86 -3.61 4.67
N LYS A 74 -17.99 -4.81 4.07
CA LYS A 74 -18.34 -4.97 2.65
C LYS A 74 -19.81 -4.69 2.34
N LYS A 75 -20.68 -4.67 3.35
CA LYS A 75 -22.14 -4.60 3.18
C LYS A 75 -22.64 -3.27 2.59
N PHE A 76 -21.88 -2.19 2.74
CA PHE A 76 -22.26 -0.86 2.25
C PHE A 76 -21.43 -0.41 1.05
N ILE A 77 -20.56 -1.26 0.51
CA ILE A 77 -19.81 -0.94 -0.70
C ILE A 77 -20.80 -1.06 -1.86
N PRO A 78 -21.15 0.03 -2.55
CA PRO A 78 -22.03 -0.06 -3.70
C PRO A 78 -21.41 -0.93 -4.79
N GLU A 79 -22.23 -1.69 -5.50
CA GLU A 79 -21.80 -2.67 -6.50
C GLU A 79 -20.90 -2.05 -7.59
N TYR A 80 -21.16 -0.79 -7.96
CA TYR A 80 -20.37 -0.03 -8.93
C TYR A 80 -18.94 0.31 -8.45
N MET A 81 -18.69 0.31 -7.14
CA MET A 81 -17.35 0.55 -6.57
C MET A 81 -16.53 -0.75 -6.53
N SER A 82 -17.15 -1.90 -6.83
CA SER A 82 -16.41 -3.14 -7.00
C SER A 82 -15.65 -3.10 -8.33
N LEU A 83 -14.32 -3.20 -8.26
CA LEU A 83 -13.42 -3.22 -9.44
C LEU A 83 -13.75 -4.32 -10.46
N LYS A 84 -14.68 -5.23 -10.13
CA LYS A 84 -15.21 -6.21 -11.07
C LYS A 84 -15.91 -5.54 -12.25
N PHE A 85 -16.69 -4.48 -11.99
CA PHE A 85 -17.48 -3.80 -13.02
C PHE A 85 -16.64 -2.93 -13.97
N GLU A 86 -15.54 -2.35 -13.48
CA GLU A 86 -14.62 -1.57 -14.33
C GLU A 86 -13.75 -2.45 -15.24
N LEU A 87 -13.49 -3.71 -14.84
CA LEU A 87 -12.74 -4.66 -15.66
C LEU A 87 -13.59 -5.42 -16.69
N ASP A 88 -14.92 -5.38 -16.61
CA ASP A 88 -15.83 -6.07 -17.55
C ASP A 88 -15.74 -5.53 -18.99
N PHE A 89 -15.20 -4.31 -19.19
CA PHE A 89 -14.96 -3.73 -20.52
C PHE A 89 -13.64 -4.19 -21.15
N LEU A 90 -12.74 -4.81 -20.38
CA LEU A 90 -11.53 -5.38 -20.94
C LEU A 90 -11.90 -6.73 -21.55
N PRO A 91 -11.71 -6.94 -22.87
CA PRO A 91 -11.83 -8.28 -23.42
C PRO A 91 -10.71 -9.12 -22.82
N LEU A 92 -11.04 -9.85 -21.76
CA LEU A 92 -10.18 -10.87 -21.19
C LEU A 92 -10.21 -12.03 -22.19
N ASN A 93 -9.39 -11.91 -23.23
CA ASN A 93 -9.21 -12.97 -24.21
C ASN A 93 -8.48 -14.10 -23.46
N GLU A 94 -9.25 -15.03 -22.88
CA GLU A 94 -8.73 -16.19 -22.14
C GLU A 94 -8.03 -17.20 -23.05
N GLU A 95 -8.04 -16.98 -24.36
CA GLU A 95 -7.15 -17.67 -25.27
C GLU A 95 -5.74 -17.05 -25.15
N LYS A 96 -4.89 -17.70 -24.34
CA LYS A 96 -3.44 -17.65 -24.54
C LYS A 96 -3.13 -18.17 -25.95
N ILE A 97 -3.32 -17.34 -26.97
CA ILE A 97 -2.68 -17.56 -28.24
C ILE A 97 -1.19 -17.44 -27.94
N GLN A 98 -0.49 -18.57 -27.90
CA GLN A 98 0.97 -18.62 -27.82
C GLN A 98 1.56 -18.11 -29.14
N ASN A 99 1.26 -16.88 -29.52
CA ASN A 99 2.06 -16.16 -30.49
C ASN A 99 3.30 -15.74 -29.72
N GLU A 100 4.44 -16.37 -29.99
CA GLU A 100 5.77 -16.21 -29.37
C GLU A 100 6.33 -14.76 -29.44
N GLY A 101 5.53 -13.75 -29.10
CA GLY A 101 5.83 -12.33 -29.28
C GLY A 101 5.86 -11.86 -30.74
N LYS A 102 5.50 -12.71 -31.72
CA LYS A 102 5.64 -12.40 -33.16
C LYS A 102 4.95 -11.10 -33.57
N GLU A 103 3.74 -10.85 -33.09
CA GLU A 103 2.99 -9.62 -33.37
C GLU A 103 3.69 -8.36 -32.84
N ILE A 104 4.35 -8.45 -31.69
CA ILE A 104 5.10 -7.33 -31.11
C ILE A 104 6.30 -7.02 -32.01
N THR A 105 7.06 -8.04 -32.39
CA THR A 105 8.19 -7.86 -33.33
C THR A 105 7.75 -7.36 -34.70
N ASP A 106 6.61 -7.81 -35.23
CA ASP A 106 6.10 -7.38 -36.53
C ASP A 106 5.65 -5.93 -36.51
N TYR A 107 5.02 -5.48 -35.41
CA TYR A 107 4.64 -4.08 -35.21
C TYR A 107 5.85 -3.15 -35.24
N PHE A 108 6.91 -3.44 -34.46
CA PHE A 108 8.13 -2.63 -34.45
C PHE A 108 8.92 -2.69 -35.76
N ASN A 109 8.73 -3.75 -36.54
CA ASN A 109 9.33 -3.88 -37.86
C ASN A 109 8.52 -3.27 -39.00
N SER A 110 7.25 -2.91 -38.75
CA SER A 110 6.35 -2.36 -39.75
C SER A 110 6.85 -1.05 -40.35
N LYS A 111 6.46 -0.80 -41.60
CA LYS A 111 6.81 0.44 -42.32
C LYS A 111 6.25 1.68 -41.62
N LEU A 112 5.06 1.57 -41.04
CA LEU A 112 4.40 2.64 -40.30
C LEU A 112 5.20 3.04 -39.06
N TYR A 113 5.61 2.08 -38.23
CA TYR A 113 6.40 2.38 -37.04
C TYR A 113 7.75 3.04 -37.40
N LYS A 114 8.43 2.50 -38.42
CA LYS A 114 9.71 3.04 -38.89
C LYS A 114 9.58 4.44 -39.50
N ALA A 115 8.51 4.72 -40.24
CA ALA A 115 8.27 6.05 -40.83
C ALA A 115 7.99 7.13 -39.76
N THR A 116 7.34 6.76 -38.67
CA THR A 116 6.93 7.70 -37.62
C THR A 116 8.02 7.94 -36.57
N PHE A 117 8.81 6.90 -36.25
CA PHE A 117 9.70 6.93 -35.08
C PHE A 117 11.18 6.66 -35.37
N LYS A 118 11.54 6.19 -36.58
CA LYS A 118 12.94 6.15 -37.02
C LYS A 118 13.20 7.32 -37.98
N LYS A 119 13.68 8.42 -37.42
CA LYS A 119 14.43 9.44 -38.17
C LYS A 119 15.91 9.09 -38.17
#